data_AF-F8ET80-F1
#
_entry.id   AF-F8ET80-F1
#
_cell.length_a   1.000
_cell.length_b   1.000
_cell.length_c   1.000
_cell.angle_alpha   90.00
_cell.angle_beta   90.00
_cell.angle_gamma   90.00
#
_symmetry.space_group_name_H-M   'P 1'
#
loop_
_entity.id
_entity.type
_entity.pdbx_description
1 polymer ?
#
loop_
_entity_poly.entity_id
_entity_poly.type
_entity_poly.pdbx_seq_one_letter_code
_entity_poly.pdbx_strand_id
1 'polypeptide(L)'
;MKKYLICCLPLLIAAAPSSDKLKTGQWEEVVQNMVVHVDGQTHPTGKTERTLHCVKEEDSDPRVVFSKTQEHCTVSQLDIKNGNFTVKQACSSEAQVPFREMTVKGSYTPENYKMTYTIVSGTPDRPAIMTADISAHYIGVCPASTDASHSSSGRAPANPQ
;
A
#
# COMPACT_ATOMS: atom_id res chain seq x y z
N MET A 1 7.09 -60.43 -11.25
CA MET A 1 8.00 -59.26 -11.36
C MET A 1 7.16 -58.03 -11.67
N LYS A 2 7.36 -56.99 -10.87
CA LYS A 2 6.52 -55.80 -10.71
C LYS A 2 7.01 -54.71 -11.68
N LYS A 3 6.16 -54.13 -12.53
CA LYS A 3 6.48 -52.89 -13.27
C LYS A 3 5.29 -51.94 -13.20
N TYR A 4 5.52 -50.85 -12.48
CA TYR A 4 4.58 -49.81 -12.15
C TYR A 4 4.28 -48.95 -13.39
N LEU A 5 3.00 -48.78 -13.71
CA LEU A 5 2.50 -47.72 -14.58
C LEU A 5 2.69 -46.39 -13.83
N ILE A 6 3.69 -45.61 -14.24
CA ILE A 6 3.87 -44.23 -13.78
C ILE A 6 3.03 -43.36 -14.71
N CYS A 7 1.83 -43.01 -14.22
CA CYS A 7 0.96 -42.04 -14.85
C CYS A 7 1.54 -40.64 -14.57
N CYS A 8 2.40 -40.16 -15.46
CA CYS A 8 2.84 -38.77 -15.47
C CYS A 8 1.67 -37.88 -15.87
N LEU A 9 0.80 -37.54 -14.91
CA LEU A 9 -0.06 -36.36 -15.07
C LEU A 9 0.86 -35.13 -15.11
N PRO A 10 0.81 -34.31 -16.17
CA PRO A 10 1.33 -32.97 -16.06
C PRO A 10 0.42 -32.24 -15.07
N LEU A 11 0.93 -31.98 -13.87
CA LEU A 11 0.41 -30.93 -13.00
C LEU A 11 0.61 -29.62 -13.78
N LEU A 12 -0.40 -29.28 -14.59
CA LEU A 12 -0.62 -27.91 -15.04
C LEU A 12 -0.82 -27.11 -13.76
N ILE A 13 0.25 -26.50 -13.27
CA ILE A 13 0.16 -25.35 -12.37
C ILE A 13 -0.58 -24.31 -13.19
N ALA A 14 -1.90 -24.27 -13.05
CA ALA A 14 -2.70 -23.17 -13.52
C ALA A 14 -2.20 -21.96 -12.75
N ALA A 15 -1.32 -21.17 -13.37
CA ALA A 15 -1.06 -19.82 -12.94
C ALA A 15 -2.43 -19.16 -12.93
N ALA A 16 -2.99 -18.95 -11.73
CA ALA A 16 -4.22 -18.20 -11.59
C ALA A 16 -4.03 -16.90 -12.38
N PRO A 17 -5.00 -16.49 -13.22
CA PRO A 17 -4.87 -15.25 -13.95
C PRO A 17 -4.61 -14.16 -12.91
N SER A 18 -3.40 -13.58 -12.94
CA SER A 18 -3.07 -12.45 -12.09
C SER A 18 -3.98 -11.33 -12.57
N SER A 19 -5.09 -11.11 -11.87
CA SER A 19 -5.87 -9.89 -12.09
C SER A 19 -4.88 -8.74 -11.91
N ASP A 20 -4.68 -7.96 -12.97
CA ASP A 20 -3.83 -6.77 -12.92
C ASP A 20 -4.48 -5.66 -12.08
N LYS A 21 -5.69 -5.89 -11.56
CA LYS A 21 -6.48 -4.97 -10.74
C LYS A 21 -6.44 -5.30 -9.25
N LEU A 22 -6.53 -4.26 -8.44
CA LEU A 22 -6.84 -4.35 -7.02
C LEU A 22 -8.30 -4.78 -6.83
N LYS A 23 -8.54 -5.62 -5.82
CA LYS A 23 -9.87 -6.07 -5.42
C LYS A 23 -10.68 -4.91 -4.83
N THR A 24 -11.91 -4.77 -5.31
CA THR A 24 -12.84 -3.77 -4.79
C THR A 24 -13.33 -4.13 -3.40
N GLY A 25 -13.52 -3.11 -2.56
CA GLY A 25 -13.93 -3.23 -1.17
C GLY A 25 -12.97 -2.54 -0.22
N GLN A 26 -12.97 -2.94 1.04
CA GLN A 26 -12.25 -2.28 2.12
C GLN A 26 -10.85 -2.85 2.28
N TRP A 27 -9.91 -1.95 2.53
CA TRP A 27 -8.51 -2.23 2.74
C TRP A 27 -8.04 -1.62 4.05
N GLU A 28 -7.17 -2.33 4.76
CA GLU A 28 -6.39 -1.78 5.86
C GLU A 28 -5.00 -1.44 5.35
N GLU A 29 -4.64 -0.16 5.45
CA GLU A 29 -3.31 0.36 5.16
C GLU A 29 -2.55 0.62 6.47
N VAL A 30 -1.26 0.30 6.47
CA VAL A 30 -0.33 0.52 7.58
C VAL A 30 0.84 1.34 7.06
N VAL A 31 1.07 2.49 7.67
CA VAL A 31 2.25 3.34 7.44
C VAL A 31 3.23 3.15 8.58
N GLN A 32 4.50 2.92 8.26
CA GLN A 32 5.54 2.66 9.26
C GLN A 32 6.93 3.06 8.75
N ASN A 33 7.94 2.90 9.62
CA ASN A 33 9.35 3.16 9.31
C ASN A 33 9.59 4.55 8.71
N MET A 34 8.80 5.54 9.12
CA MET A 34 8.96 6.89 8.63
C MET A 34 10.25 7.48 9.21
N VAL A 35 11.12 7.97 8.32
CA VAL A 35 12.40 8.59 8.68
C VAL A 35 12.58 9.85 7.85
N VAL A 36 13.24 10.84 8.44
CA VAL A 36 13.61 12.09 7.79
C VAL A 36 15.13 12.22 7.85
N HIS A 37 15.74 12.44 6.69
CA HIS A 37 17.14 12.74 6.53
C HIS A 37 17.33 14.23 6.26
N VAL A 38 18.01 14.93 7.17
CA VAL A 38 18.34 16.35 7.04
C VAL A 38 19.80 16.53 7.44
N ASP A 39 20.57 17.27 6.66
CA ASP A 39 22.00 17.56 6.92
C ASP A 39 22.85 16.31 7.21
N GLY A 40 22.52 15.19 6.52
CA GLY A 40 23.21 13.91 6.67
C GLY A 40 22.84 13.11 7.93
N GLN A 41 21.94 13.62 8.77
CA GLN A 41 21.45 12.93 9.96
C GLN A 41 20.09 12.28 9.69
N THR A 42 19.91 11.06 10.19
CA THR A 42 18.64 10.31 10.11
C THR A 42 17.87 10.47 11.40
N HIS A 43 16.63 10.93 11.29
CA HIS A 43 15.70 11.08 12.39
C HIS A 43 14.48 10.20 12.16
N PRO A 44 14.23 9.17 12.99
CA PRO A 44 12.97 8.45 12.98
C PRO A 44 11.84 9.43 13.32
N THR A 45 10.77 9.38 12.54
CA THR A 45 9.61 10.25 12.73
C THR A 45 8.32 9.42 12.71
N GLY A 46 7.34 9.86 13.48
CA GLY A 46 6.01 9.25 13.51
C GLY A 46 5.91 7.91 14.24
N LYS A 47 4.68 7.41 14.27
CA LYS A 47 4.31 6.11 14.82
C LYS A 47 3.76 5.25 13.69
N THR A 48 3.63 3.96 13.93
CA THR A 48 2.84 3.12 13.04
C THR A 48 1.40 3.62 13.05
N GLU A 49 0.89 3.97 11.88
CA GLU A 49 -0.48 4.44 11.68
C GLU A 49 -1.25 3.42 10.84
N ARG A 50 -2.53 3.24 11.18
CA ARG A 50 -3.44 2.33 10.48
C ARG A 50 -4.65 3.11 9.99
N THR A 51 -4.97 2.95 8.72
CA THR A 51 -6.09 3.64 8.08
C THR A 51 -6.90 2.65 7.26
N LEU A 52 -8.23 2.78 7.36
CA LEU A 52 -9.16 2.02 6.53
C LEU A 52 -9.60 2.88 5.36
N HIS A 53 -9.57 2.30 4.15
CA HIS A 53 -10.07 2.98 2.96
C HIS A 53 -10.81 2.00 2.04
N CYS A 54 -11.60 2.55 1.11
CA CYS A 54 -12.38 1.78 0.16
C CYS A 54 -11.83 1.94 -1.25
N VAL A 55 -11.60 0.82 -1.92
CA VAL A 55 -11.25 0.74 -3.34
C VAL A 55 -12.54 0.45 -4.11
N LYS A 56 -12.95 1.41 -4.95
CA LYS A 56 -14.08 1.25 -5.88
C LYS A 56 -13.62 0.68 -7.22
N GLU A 57 -14.55 0.31 -8.09
CA GLU A 57 -14.21 -0.26 -9.40
C GLU A 57 -13.43 0.73 -10.27
N GLU A 58 -13.78 2.02 -10.24
CA GLU A 58 -13.05 3.09 -10.92
C GLU A 58 -11.62 3.30 -10.37
N ASP A 59 -11.39 2.86 -9.13
CA ASP A 59 -10.10 2.92 -8.44
C ASP A 59 -9.45 1.53 -8.34
N SER A 60 -9.90 0.55 -9.12
CA SER A 60 -9.34 -0.82 -9.11
C SER A 60 -8.09 -0.95 -9.99
N ASP A 61 -7.90 -0.06 -10.96
CA ASP A 61 -6.73 -0.06 -11.84
C ASP A 61 -5.52 0.54 -11.08
N PRO A 62 -4.44 -0.22 -10.85
CA PRO A 62 -3.24 0.27 -10.19
C PRO A 62 -2.60 1.46 -10.90
N ARG A 63 -2.77 1.56 -12.23
CA ARG A 63 -2.30 2.73 -12.99
C ARG A 63 -3.04 3.99 -12.58
N VAL A 64 -4.32 3.88 -12.21
CA VAL A 64 -5.10 5.01 -11.70
C VAL A 64 -4.69 5.29 -10.26
N VAL A 65 -4.71 4.28 -9.39
CA VAL A 65 -4.45 4.45 -7.95
C VAL A 65 -3.08 5.05 -7.67
N PHE A 66 -2.02 4.46 -8.21
CA PHE A 66 -0.65 4.86 -7.88
C PHE A 66 -0.20 6.13 -8.61
N SER A 67 -0.91 6.55 -9.66
CA SER A 67 -0.60 7.78 -10.40
C SER A 67 -1.42 8.99 -9.98
N LYS A 68 -2.36 8.84 -9.04
CA LYS A 68 -3.10 9.99 -8.48
C LYS A 68 -2.12 11.01 -7.90
N THR A 69 -2.24 12.24 -8.39
CA THR A 69 -1.46 13.40 -7.95
C THR A 69 -2.39 14.51 -7.47
N GLN A 70 -1.84 15.41 -6.65
CA GLN A 70 -2.50 16.67 -6.32
C GLN A 70 -2.42 17.66 -7.50
N GLU A 71 -3.24 18.72 -7.44
CA GLU A 71 -3.14 19.84 -8.37
C GLU A 71 -1.72 20.42 -8.37
N HIS A 72 -1.25 20.88 -9.54
CA HIS A 72 0.12 21.36 -9.76
C HIS A 72 1.25 20.33 -9.51
N CYS A 73 0.90 19.04 -9.41
CA CYS A 73 1.85 17.92 -9.45
C CYS A 73 1.66 17.10 -10.73
N THR A 74 2.76 16.62 -11.30
CA THR A 74 2.77 15.84 -12.54
C THR A 74 3.47 14.51 -12.33
N VAL A 75 2.96 13.46 -12.96
CA VAL A 75 3.63 12.15 -13.01
C VAL A 75 4.64 12.18 -14.15
N SER A 76 5.93 12.15 -13.83
CA SER A 76 7.02 12.13 -14.82
C SER A 76 7.39 10.71 -15.25
N GLN A 77 7.05 9.70 -14.44
CA GLN A 77 7.31 8.29 -14.74
C GLN A 77 6.22 7.42 -14.08
N LEU A 78 5.67 6.48 -14.83
CA LEU A 78 4.79 5.42 -14.34
C LEU A 78 5.16 4.11 -15.05
N ASP A 79 5.86 3.24 -14.35
CA ASP A 79 6.18 1.90 -14.83
C ASP A 79 5.37 0.89 -14.02
N ILE A 80 4.61 0.03 -14.69
CA ILE A 80 3.95 -1.11 -14.07
C ILE A 80 4.26 -2.36 -14.89
N LYS A 81 4.86 -3.37 -14.25
CA LYS A 81 5.20 -4.64 -14.88
C LYS A 81 5.17 -5.77 -13.88
N ASN A 82 4.42 -6.83 -14.18
CA ASN A 82 4.36 -8.06 -13.38
C ASN A 82 4.09 -7.78 -11.89
N GLY A 83 3.09 -6.95 -11.58
CA GLY A 83 2.73 -6.57 -10.21
C GLY A 83 3.76 -5.68 -9.50
N ASN A 84 4.82 -5.22 -10.16
CA ASN A 84 5.78 -4.25 -9.61
C ASN A 84 5.53 -2.89 -10.25
N PHE A 85 5.75 -1.82 -9.49
CA PHE A 85 5.57 -0.47 -9.99
C PHE A 85 6.62 0.52 -9.51
N THR A 86 6.82 1.56 -10.31
CA THR A 86 7.58 2.76 -9.96
C THR A 86 6.83 3.98 -10.46
N VAL A 87 6.60 4.94 -9.57
CA VAL A 87 6.00 6.24 -9.88
C VAL A 87 6.98 7.32 -9.50
N LYS A 88 7.18 8.31 -10.37
CA LYS A 88 7.84 9.56 -10.03
C LYS A 88 6.90 10.72 -10.28
N GLN A 89 6.85 11.61 -9.31
CA GLN A 89 6.03 12.81 -9.34
C GLN A 89 6.91 14.02 -9.07
N ALA A 90 6.61 15.13 -9.74
CA ALA A 90 7.21 16.43 -9.51
C ALA A 90 6.10 17.47 -9.34
N CYS A 91 6.22 18.31 -8.32
CA CYS A 91 5.28 19.37 -7.99
C CYS A 91 5.90 20.73 -8.23
N SER A 92 5.14 21.66 -8.81
CA SER A 92 5.57 23.05 -8.94
C SER A 92 5.50 23.76 -7.58
N SER A 93 6.06 24.96 -7.49
CA SER A 93 5.95 25.81 -6.30
C SER A 93 4.51 26.28 -6.00
N GLU A 94 3.60 26.15 -6.96
CA GLU A 94 2.18 26.48 -6.78
C GLU A 94 1.41 25.34 -6.12
N ALA A 95 1.97 24.12 -6.13
CA ALA A 95 1.38 22.99 -5.45
C ALA A 95 1.35 23.28 -3.94
N GLN A 96 0.17 23.18 -3.33
CA GLN A 96 -0.02 23.38 -1.88
C GLN A 96 0.44 22.14 -1.09
N VAL A 97 1.62 21.60 -1.42
CA VAL A 97 2.22 20.42 -0.81
C VAL A 97 3.65 20.73 -0.34
N PRO A 98 4.12 20.12 0.75
CA PRO A 98 5.41 20.46 1.34
C PRO A 98 6.62 19.80 0.64
N PHE A 99 6.44 19.27 -0.58
CA PHE A 99 7.47 18.53 -1.30
C PHE A 99 7.53 18.93 -2.77
N ARG A 100 8.73 18.79 -3.36
CA ARG A 100 8.97 19.06 -4.79
C ARG A 100 8.97 17.81 -5.64
N GLU A 101 9.41 16.69 -5.06
CA GLU A 101 9.53 15.42 -5.78
C GLU A 101 9.08 14.29 -4.87
N MET A 102 8.47 13.28 -5.48
CA MET A 102 8.10 12.04 -4.82
C MET A 102 8.41 10.86 -5.74
N THR A 103 9.11 9.87 -5.21
CA THR A 103 9.29 8.57 -5.85
C THR A 103 8.58 7.52 -5.02
N VAL A 104 7.75 6.71 -5.66
CA VAL A 104 7.07 5.58 -5.05
C VAL A 104 7.54 4.32 -5.77
N LYS A 105 7.98 3.32 -5.01
CA LYS A 105 8.33 2.01 -5.55
C LYS A 105 7.59 0.95 -4.76
N GLY A 106 7.05 -0.04 -5.44
CA GLY A 106 6.28 -1.06 -4.75
C GLY A 106 5.94 -2.27 -5.58
N SER A 107 5.13 -3.12 -4.97
CA SER A 107 4.52 -4.29 -5.59
C SER A 107 3.09 -4.46 -5.10
N TYR A 108 2.25 -5.07 -5.92
CA TYR A 108 0.86 -5.34 -5.61
C TYR A 108 0.43 -6.72 -6.14
N THR A 109 -0.58 -7.26 -5.48
CA THR A 109 -1.45 -8.34 -5.93
C THR A 109 -2.89 -7.83 -5.86
N PRO A 110 -3.89 -8.61 -6.30
CA PRO A 110 -5.27 -8.18 -6.16
C PRO A 110 -5.70 -7.87 -4.72
N GLU A 111 -5.05 -8.44 -3.70
CA GLU A 111 -5.48 -8.31 -2.30
C GLU A 111 -4.44 -7.68 -1.38
N ASN A 112 -3.26 -7.34 -1.89
CA ASN A 112 -2.18 -6.76 -1.08
C ASN A 112 -1.35 -5.76 -1.90
N TYR A 113 -0.80 -4.74 -1.24
CA TYR A 113 0.33 -4.00 -1.81
C TYR A 113 1.35 -3.62 -0.74
N LYS A 114 2.57 -3.38 -1.17
CA LYS A 114 3.66 -2.82 -0.37
C LYS A 114 4.40 -1.79 -1.20
N MET A 115 4.70 -0.66 -0.61
CA MET A 115 5.44 0.41 -1.27
C MET A 115 6.30 1.21 -0.31
N THR A 116 7.34 1.81 -0.84
CA THR A 116 8.19 2.77 -0.14
C THR A 116 8.06 4.11 -0.83
N TYR A 117 7.76 5.14 -0.05
CA TYR A 117 7.79 6.53 -0.48
C TYR A 117 9.19 7.09 -0.24
N THR A 118 9.66 7.90 -1.18
CA THR A 118 10.83 8.78 -1.02
C THR A 118 10.42 10.16 -1.48
N ILE A 119 10.33 11.08 -0.52
CA ILE A 119 9.83 12.43 -0.71
C ILE A 119 11.00 13.39 -0.53
N VAL A 120 11.19 14.28 -1.49
CA VAL A 120 12.20 15.33 -1.41
C VAL A 120 11.51 16.66 -1.12
N SER A 121 11.90 17.28 -0.02
CA SER A 121 11.37 18.55 0.50
C SER A 121 12.52 19.50 0.88
N GLY A 122 12.19 20.64 1.48
CA GLY A 122 13.18 21.67 1.83
C GLY A 122 13.69 22.49 0.64
N THR A 123 14.71 23.30 0.87
CA THR A 123 15.32 24.13 -0.19
C THR A 123 16.39 23.34 -0.96
N PRO A 124 16.82 23.80 -2.15
CA PRO A 124 17.95 23.19 -2.86
C PRO A 124 19.22 23.13 -2.01
N ASP A 125 19.48 24.14 -1.18
CA ASP A 125 20.67 24.22 -0.32
C ASP A 125 20.58 23.36 0.94
N ARG A 126 19.36 23.03 1.39
CA ARG A 126 19.10 22.16 2.56
C ARG A 126 17.94 21.21 2.25
N PRO A 127 18.19 20.16 1.45
CA PRO A 127 17.16 19.19 1.13
C PRO A 127 16.84 18.34 2.36
N ALA A 128 15.55 18.04 2.53
CA ALA A 128 15.08 17.05 3.49
C ALA A 128 14.49 15.87 2.71
N ILE A 129 15.00 14.66 2.97
CA ILE A 129 14.50 13.43 2.34
C ILE A 129 13.69 12.67 3.38
N MET A 130 12.40 12.49 3.12
CA MET A 130 11.54 11.64 3.95
C MET A 130 11.32 10.32 3.24
N THR A 131 11.43 9.21 3.98
CA THR A 131 11.00 7.90 3.48
C THR A 131 10.01 7.28 4.44
N ALA A 132 9.05 6.52 3.89
CA ALA A 132 8.08 5.77 4.68
C ALA A 132 7.73 4.47 3.95
N ASP A 133 7.50 3.41 4.71
CA ASP A 133 7.00 2.14 4.18
C ASP A 133 5.50 2.06 4.40
N ILE A 134 4.78 1.64 3.36
CA ILE A 134 3.34 1.43 3.40
C ILE A 134 3.05 0.00 2.97
N SER A 135 2.16 -0.66 3.71
CA SER A 135 1.57 -1.93 3.30
C SER A 135 0.08 -1.87 3.45
N ALA A 136 -0.67 -2.46 2.53
CA ALA A 136 -2.10 -2.63 2.71
C ALA A 136 -2.57 -4.02 2.28
N HIS A 137 -3.70 -4.43 2.85
CA HIS A 137 -4.37 -5.67 2.49
C HIS A 137 -5.89 -5.51 2.49
N TYR A 138 -6.54 -6.28 1.62
CA TYR A 138 -7.99 -6.36 1.52
C TYR A 138 -8.59 -7.03 2.76
N ILE A 139 -9.64 -6.44 3.33
CA ILE A 139 -10.30 -6.93 4.55
C ILE A 139 -11.81 -7.22 4.39
N GLY A 140 -12.44 -6.89 3.26
CA GLY A 140 -13.85 -7.21 3.03
C GLY A 140 -14.59 -6.25 2.11
N VAL A 141 -15.92 -6.34 2.08
CA VAL A 141 -16.78 -5.40 1.33
C VAL A 141 -16.94 -4.11 2.12
N CYS A 142 -17.03 -2.95 1.46
CA CYS A 142 -17.23 -1.66 2.14
C CYS A 142 -18.68 -1.42 2.64
N PRO A 143 -18.87 -0.83 3.82
CA PRO A 143 -17.96 -0.86 4.97
C PRO A 143 -17.99 -2.27 5.60
N ALA A 144 -16.83 -2.85 5.81
CA ALA A 144 -16.65 -4.05 6.60
C ALA A 144 -17.02 -3.68 8.03
N SER A 145 -17.94 -4.45 8.63
CA SER A 145 -18.37 -4.16 9.99
C SER A 145 -17.16 -4.16 10.93
N THR A 146 -17.07 -3.15 11.79
CA THR A 146 -15.98 -2.96 12.76
C THR A 146 -16.04 -3.97 13.91
N ASP A 147 -16.57 -5.18 13.69
CA ASP A 147 -16.96 -6.15 14.73
C ASP A 147 -15.80 -6.91 15.37
N ALA A 148 -14.55 -6.43 15.25
CA ALA A 148 -13.38 -7.11 15.80
C ALA A 148 -12.58 -6.31 16.84
N SER A 149 -13.07 -5.17 17.36
CA SER A 149 -12.34 -4.41 18.40
C SER A 149 -13.07 -4.20 19.73
N HIS A 150 -14.29 -4.70 19.91
CA HIS A 150 -14.98 -4.67 21.21
C HIS A 150 -15.68 -6.00 21.53
N SER A 151 -14.91 -7.06 21.76
CA SER A 151 -15.43 -8.24 22.47
C SER A 151 -14.41 -8.76 23.48
N SER A 152 -14.28 -8.04 24.60
CA SER A 152 -13.93 -8.64 25.88
C SER A 152 -14.42 -7.77 27.03
N SER A 153 -15.74 -7.69 27.19
CA SER A 153 -16.30 -7.46 28.53
C SER A 153 -17.62 -8.20 28.67
N GLY A 154 -17.57 -9.52 28.50
CA GLY A 154 -18.58 -10.42 29.02
C GLY A 154 -18.32 -10.67 30.50
N ARG A 155 -18.72 -9.74 31.38
CA ARG A 155 -18.92 -10.08 32.79
C ARG A 155 -20.41 -10.35 32.98
N ALA A 156 -20.74 -11.62 33.11
CA ALA A 156 -22.07 -12.14 33.38
C ALA A 156 -22.72 -11.51 34.63
N PRO A 157 -24.06 -11.46 34.71
CA PRO A 157 -24.75 -10.88 35.86
C PRO A 157 -24.88 -11.88 37.03
N ALA A 158 -24.87 -11.28 38.23
CA ALA A 158 -25.51 -11.68 39.49
C ALA A 158 -25.13 -12.99 40.20
N ASN A 159 -24.81 -12.87 41.50
CA ASN A 159 -25.63 -13.52 42.52
C ASN A 159 -25.55 -12.75 43.86
N PRO A 160 -26.67 -12.49 44.56
CA PRO A 160 -26.67 -11.99 45.93
C PRO A 160 -26.69 -13.15 46.93
N GLN A 161 -25.82 -13.09 47.94
CA GLN A 161 -26.02 -13.69 49.26
C GLN A 161 -25.51 -12.71 50.32
#